data_AF-A0A6L8LWE3-F1
#
_entry.id   AF-A0A6L8LWE3-F1
#
_cell.length_a   1.000
_cell.length_b   1.000
_cell.length_c   1.000
_cell.angle_alpha   90.00
_cell.angle_beta   90.00
_cell.angle_gamma   90.00
#
_symmetry.space_group_name_H-M   'P 1'
#
loop_
_entity.id
_entity.type
_entity.pdbx_description
1 polymer ?
#
loop_
_entity_poly.entity_id
_entity_poly.type
_entity_poly.pdbx_seq_one_letter_code
_entity_poly.pdbx_strand_id
1 'polypeptide(L)'
;MQHELDKVESFLLKIEQNEDAVFSQHPDYVLYPVVPFFQLVHLHNIEQVIEKLSQFETTLGGYLIRVDGYMTLACPESGVLEDDLRRLTIQLLEIMRF
;
A
#
# COMPACT_ATOMS: atom_id res chain seq x y z
N MET A 1 -30.05 -1.41 -5.66
CA MET A 1 -29.29 -0.20 -5.29
C MET A 1 -27.83 -0.57 -5.42
N GLN A 2 -27.07 0.15 -6.24
CA GLN A 2 -25.60 0.05 -6.23
C GLN A 2 -25.15 0.73 -4.93
N HIS A 3 -24.56 -0.05 -4.02
CA HIS A 3 -23.93 0.53 -2.83
C HIS A 3 -22.68 1.27 -3.31
N GLU A 4 -22.60 2.58 -3.06
CA GLU A 4 -21.36 3.33 -3.26
C GLU A 4 -20.37 2.87 -2.18
N LEU A 5 -19.17 2.46 -2.61
CA LEU A 5 -18.14 1.97 -1.70
C LEU A 5 -17.56 3.14 -0.91
N ASP A 6 -17.34 2.94 0.39
CA ASP A 6 -16.61 3.92 1.18
C ASP A 6 -15.11 3.95 0.84
N LYS A 7 -14.33 4.85 1.45
CA LYS A 7 -12.89 4.98 1.19
C LYS A 7 -12.11 3.72 1.56
N VAL A 8 -12.49 3.03 2.63
CA VAL A 8 -11.82 1.81 3.10
C VAL A 8 -12.14 0.67 2.15
N GLU A 9 -13.41 0.48 1.80
CA GLU A 9 -13.85 -0.53 0.84
C GLU A 9 -13.20 -0.33 -0.53
N SER A 10 -13.17 0.91 -1.01
CA SER A 10 -12.51 1.28 -2.28
C SER A 10 -11.01 1.00 -2.25
N PHE A 11 -10.35 1.29 -1.11
CA PHE A 11 -8.94 0.98 -0.92
C PHE A 11 -8.69 -0.53 -0.94
N LEU A 12 -9.48 -1.32 -0.21
CA LEU A 12 -9.35 -2.77 -0.18
C LEU A 12 -9.57 -3.42 -1.55
N LEU A 13 -10.60 -2.96 -2.29
CA LEU A 13 -10.85 -3.44 -3.65
C LEU A 13 -9.68 -3.15 -4.59
N LYS A 14 -9.06 -1.96 -4.49
CA LYS A 14 -7.87 -1.62 -5.27
C LYS A 14 -6.70 -2.54 -4.93
N ILE A 15 -6.48 -2.83 -3.65
CA ILE A 15 -5.42 -3.74 -3.21
C ILE A 15 -5.61 -5.14 -3.80
N GLU A 16 -6.85 -5.66 -3.82
CA GLU A 16 -7.16 -6.95 -4.45
C GLU A 16 -6.87 -6.95 -5.96
N GLN A 17 -7.24 -5.89 -6.67
CA GLN A 17 -6.95 -5.74 -8.11
C GLN A 17 -5.45 -5.64 -8.39
N ASN A 18 -4.71 -4.96 -7.52
CA ASN A 18 -3.27 -4.85 -7.60
C ASN A 18 -2.58 -6.21 -7.37
N GLU A 19 -3.07 -7.01 -6.43
CA GLU A 19 -2.57 -8.37 -6.18
C GLU A 19 -2.69 -9.23 -7.45
N ASP A 20 -3.87 -9.24 -8.07
CA ASP A 20 -4.09 -9.95 -9.32
C ASP A 20 -3.13 -9.47 -10.43
N ALA A 21 -2.93 -8.16 -10.57
CA ALA A 21 -2.02 -7.59 -11.56
C ALA A 21 -0.57 -8.00 -11.29
N VAL A 22 -0.08 -7.86 -10.06
CA VAL A 22 1.31 -8.17 -9.72
C VAL A 22 1.60 -9.66 -9.89
N PHE A 23 0.76 -10.54 -9.34
CA PHE A 23 1.02 -11.98 -9.41
C PHE A 23 0.86 -12.57 -10.82
N SER A 24 0.07 -11.94 -11.69
CA SER A 24 -0.13 -12.42 -13.07
C SER A 24 0.83 -11.79 -14.09
N GLN A 25 1.17 -10.50 -13.94
CA GLN A 25 1.87 -9.73 -14.97
C GLN A 25 3.27 -9.27 -14.56
N HIS A 26 3.57 -9.26 -13.25
CA HIS A 26 4.82 -8.69 -12.72
C HIS A 26 5.53 -9.64 -11.73
N PRO A 27 5.81 -10.90 -12.13
CA PRO A 27 6.42 -11.89 -11.23
C PRO A 27 7.87 -11.56 -10.83
N ASP A 28 8.52 -10.64 -11.53
CA ASP A 28 9.88 -10.18 -11.33
C ASP A 28 9.99 -8.92 -10.46
N TYR A 29 8.86 -8.34 -10.03
CA TYR A 29 8.86 -7.18 -9.17
C TYR A 29 9.46 -7.49 -7.79
N VAL A 30 10.23 -6.53 -7.29
CA VAL A 30 10.79 -6.57 -5.94
C VAL A 30 9.72 -6.14 -4.93
N LEU A 31 9.72 -6.81 -3.78
CA LEU A 31 8.76 -6.61 -2.71
C LEU A 31 9.39 -5.85 -1.54
N TYR A 32 8.79 -4.72 -1.19
CA TYR A 32 9.20 -3.88 -0.06
C TYR A 32 8.08 -3.83 0.99
N PRO A 33 8.16 -4.64 2.06
CA PRO A 33 7.20 -4.60 3.15
C PRO A 33 7.21 -3.22 3.82
N VAL A 34 6.04 -2.59 3.95
CA VAL A 34 5.91 -1.24 4.50
C VAL A 34 5.41 -1.29 5.93
N VAL A 35 4.25 -1.93 6.16
CA VAL A 35 3.60 -1.99 7.47
C VAL A 35 2.79 -3.29 7.60
N PRO A 36 2.75 -3.94 8.78
CA PRO A 36 1.85 -5.07 8.99
C PRO A 36 0.39 -4.71 8.68
N PHE A 37 -0.27 -5.48 7.83
CA PHE A 37 -1.62 -5.15 7.37
C PHE A 37 -2.63 -5.14 8.50
N PHE A 38 -2.49 -6.06 9.47
CA PHE A 38 -3.37 -6.13 10.63
C PHE A 38 -3.32 -4.85 11.49
N GLN A 39 -2.25 -4.06 11.45
CA GLN A 39 -2.19 -2.81 12.22
C GLN A 39 -3.19 -1.79 11.71
N LEU A 40 -3.59 -1.85 10.44
CA LEU A 40 -4.49 -0.88 9.83
C LEU A 40 -5.90 -0.92 10.44
N VAL A 41 -6.36 -2.10 10.90
CA VAL A 41 -7.70 -2.25 11.50
C VAL A 41 -7.82 -1.60 12.87
N HIS A 42 -6.69 -1.27 13.49
CA HIS A 42 -6.63 -0.65 14.81
C HIS A 42 -6.49 0.88 14.76
N LEU A 43 -6.44 1.47 13.56
CA LEU A 43 -6.19 2.90 13.42
C LEU A 43 -7.45 3.74 13.62
N HIS A 44 -7.33 4.79 14.43
CA HIS A 44 -8.37 5.81 14.59
C HIS A 44 -8.46 6.78 13.40
N ASN A 45 -7.37 6.95 12.65
CA ASN A 45 -7.27 7.87 11.52
C ASN A 45 -7.01 7.15 10.19
N ILE A 46 -7.71 6.04 9.96
CA ILE A 46 -7.48 5.16 8.80
C ILE A 46 -7.57 5.88 7.45
N GLU A 47 -8.48 6.83 7.27
CA GLU A 47 -8.60 7.56 6.00
C GLU A 47 -7.31 8.34 5.65
N GLN A 48 -6.73 9.02 6.63
CA GLN A 48 -5.47 9.76 6.45
C GLN A 48 -4.32 8.79 6.13
N VAL A 49 -4.34 7.61 6.75
CA VAL A 49 -3.33 6.57 6.51
C VAL A 49 -3.49 5.95 5.12
N ILE A 50 -4.71 5.73 4.64
CA ILE A 50 -5.01 5.27 3.27
C ILE A 50 -4.51 6.28 2.24
N GLU A 51 -4.76 7.58 2.47
CA GLU A 51 -4.27 8.65 1.61
C GLU A 51 -2.74 8.64 1.54
N LYS A 52 -2.07 8.40 2.68
CA LYS A 52 -0.61 8.30 2.72
C LYS A 52 -0.07 7.04 2.03
N LEU A 53 -0.71 5.90 2.22
CA LEU A 53 -0.37 4.64 1.54
C LEU A 53 -0.49 4.82 0.03
N SER A 54 -1.57 5.44 -0.45
CA SER A 54 -1.76 5.70 -1.89
C SER A 54 -0.63 6.53 -2.52
N GLN A 55 0.09 7.35 -1.74
CA GLN A 55 1.24 8.10 -2.24
C GLN A 55 2.43 7.21 -2.61
N PHE A 56 2.57 6.02 -2.00
CA PHE A 56 3.67 5.09 -2.31
C PHE A 56 3.64 4.70 -3.79
N GLU A 57 2.49 4.29 -4.29
CA GLU A 57 2.34 3.88 -5.70
C GLU A 57 2.64 5.04 -6.65
N THR A 58 2.11 6.23 -6.36
CA THR A 58 2.29 7.41 -7.22
C THR A 58 3.72 7.96 -7.22
N THR A 59 4.45 7.84 -6.11
CA THR A 59 5.79 8.42 -5.94
C THR A 59 6.88 7.44 -6.34
N LEU A 60 6.72 6.16 -5.99
CA LEU A 60 7.75 5.14 -6.17
C LEU A 60 7.55 4.30 -7.42
N GLY A 61 6.39 4.39 -8.08
CA GLY A 61 6.06 3.63 -9.28
C GLY A 61 5.92 2.14 -8.97
N GLY A 62 4.68 1.70 -8.77
CA GLY A 62 4.40 0.30 -8.46
C GLY A 62 2.99 0.12 -7.92
N TYR A 63 2.78 -1.01 -7.25
CA TYR A 63 1.50 -1.44 -6.73
C TYR A 63 1.61 -1.74 -5.24
N LEU A 64 0.67 -1.26 -4.46
CA LEU A 64 0.48 -1.75 -3.10
C LEU A 64 -0.32 -3.04 -3.14
N ILE A 65 0.19 -4.07 -2.50
CA ILE A 65 -0.42 -5.40 -2.38
C ILE A 65 -0.37 -5.87 -0.92
N ARG A 66 -1.16 -6.90 -0.59
CA ARG A 66 -0.93 -7.68 0.63
C ARG A 66 -0.19 -8.96 0.28
N VAL A 67 0.88 -9.22 1.04
CA VAL A 67 1.62 -10.47 0.96
C VAL A 67 2.27 -10.74 2.31
N ASP A 68 2.25 -11.99 2.75
CA ASP A 68 2.86 -12.45 4.02
C ASP A 68 2.44 -11.65 5.26
N GLY A 69 1.21 -11.11 5.27
CA GLY A 69 0.65 -10.34 6.37
C GLY A 69 1.05 -8.85 6.41
N TYR A 70 1.76 -8.37 5.39
CA TYR A 70 2.17 -6.98 5.26
C TYR A 70 1.41 -6.28 4.13
N MET A 71 1.24 -4.97 4.30
CA MET A 71 1.07 -4.05 3.19
C MET A 71 2.46 -3.81 2.57
N THR A 72 2.60 -4.15 1.31
CA THR A 72 3.89 -4.28 0.62
C THR A 72 3.83 -3.53 -0.70
N LEU A 73 4.88 -2.77 -1.01
CA LEU A 73 5.05 -2.18 -2.33
C LEU A 73 5.75 -3.18 -3.24
N ALA A 74 5.10 -3.54 -4.35
CA ALA A 74 5.66 -4.30 -5.45
C ALA A 74 6.02 -3.38 -6.61
N CYS A 75 7.26 -3.43 -7.08
CA CYS A 75 7.77 -2.50 -8.10
C CYS A 75 9.03 -3.06 -8.81
N PRO A 76 9.39 -2.53 -9.99
CA PRO A 76 10.63 -2.89 -10.66
C PRO A 76 11.86 -2.57 -9.79
N GLU A 77 12.90 -3.41 -9.83
CA GLU A 77 14.14 -3.22 -9.05
C GLU A 77 14.80 -1.86 -9.30
N SER A 78 14.79 -1.39 -10.55
CA SER A 78 15.33 -0.07 -10.93
C SER A 78 14.42 1.11 -10.59
N GLY A 79 13.21 0.86 -10.08
CA GLY A 79 12.17 1.88 -9.92
C GLY A 79 12.23 2.63 -8.57
N VAL A 80 12.79 2.02 -7.52
CA VAL A 80 12.73 2.58 -6.17
C VAL A 80 14.02 3.28 -5.79
N LEU A 81 13.91 4.58 -5.53
CA LEU A 81 14.91 5.31 -4.76
C LEU A 81 14.70 4.97 -3.28
N GLU A 82 15.64 4.22 -2.68
CA GLU A 82 15.55 3.76 -1.30
C GLU A 82 15.26 4.89 -0.29
N ASP A 83 15.80 6.09 -0.55
CA ASP A 83 15.58 7.27 0.30
C ASP A 83 14.13 7.74 0.27
N ASP A 84 13.44 7.63 -0.87
CA ASP A 84 12.03 7.99 -0.98
C ASP A 84 11.15 6.96 -0.28
N LEU A 85 11.44 5.66 -0.44
CA LEU A 85 10.76 4.58 0.28
C LEU A 85 10.91 4.76 1.80
N ARG A 86 12.15 5.01 2.27
CA ARG A 86 12.43 5.27 3.68
C ARG A 86 11.65 6.47 4.20
N ARG A 87 11.72 7.60 3.49
CA ARG A 87 11.03 8.83 3.87
C ARG A 87 9.52 8.63 3.97
N LEU A 88 8.91 7.99 2.97
CA LEU A 88 7.47 7.74 2.95
C LEU A 88 7.05 6.79 4.08
N THR A 89 7.84 5.76 4.36
CA THR A 89 7.60 4.82 5.46
C THR A 89 7.66 5.52 6.81
N ILE A 90 8.66 6.37 7.06
CA ILE A 90 8.74 7.16 8.29
C ILE A 90 7.50 8.04 8.44
N GLN A 91 7.13 8.78 7.39
CA GLN A 91 5.96 9.66 7.42
C GLN A 91 4.66 8.89 7.66
N LEU A 92 4.53 7.68 7.09
CA LEU A 92 3.39 6.80 7.36
C LEU A 92 3.31 6.43 8.85
N LEU A 93 4.42 5.97 9.42
CA LEU A 93 4.48 5.57 10.83
C LEU A 93 4.20 6.77 11.76
N GLU A 94 4.69 7.95 11.42
CA GLU A 94 4.47 9.19 12.20
C GLU A 94 3.00 9.62 12.24
N ILE A 95 2.22 9.33 11.19
CA ILE A 95 0.79 9.70 11.14
C ILE A 95 -0.12 8.64 11.76
N MET A 96 0.29 7.38 11.85
CA MET A 96 -0.56 6.32 12.41
C MET A 96 -0.95 6.62 13.87
N ARG A 97 -2.25 6.58 14.17
CA ARG A 97 -2.81 6.74 15.52
C ARG A 97 -3.65 5.52 15.87
N PHE A 98 -3.24 4.83 16.93
CA PHE A 98 -3.88 3.64 17.49
C PHE A 98 -4.81 3.98 18.65
#